data_AF-K9QTA0-F1
#
_entry.id   AF-K9QTA0-F1
#
_cell.length_a   1.000
_cell.length_b   1.000
_cell.length_c   1.000
_cell.angle_alpha   90.00
_cell.angle_beta   90.00
_cell.angle_gamma   90.00
#
_symmetry.space_group_name_H-M   'P 1'
#
loop_
_entity.id
_entity.type
_entity.pdbx_description
1 polymer ?
#
loop_
_entity_poly.entity_id
_entity_poly.type
_entity_poly.pdbx_seq_one_letter_code
_entity_poly.pdbx_strand_id
1 'polypeptide(L)' 'MAIFRQYIAPLLVVIVFIIALVAVSARIFLPSDMAAPAPIEEVGVGSGELGVGIGG' A
#
# COMPACT_ATOMS: atom_id res chain seq x y z
N MET A 1 11.42 25.88 36.16
CA MET A 1 12.42 25.02 35.49
C MET A 1 12.05 24.78 34.04
N ALA A 2 12.44 25.67 33.13
CA ALA A 2 12.06 25.60 31.71
C ALA A 2 12.98 24.70 30.86
N ILE A 3 14.19 24.39 31.34
CA ILE A 3 15.26 23.71 30.58
C ILE A 3 14.85 22.28 30.18
N PHE A 4 14.29 21.50 31.11
CA PHE A 4 13.84 20.15 30.81
C PHE A 4 12.78 20.15 29.71
N ARG A 5 11.73 20.97 29.81
CA ARG A 5 10.69 21.03 28.78
C ARG A 5 11.16 21.66 27.47
N GLN A 6 12.08 22.62 27.51
CA GLN A 6 12.54 23.34 26.32
C GLN A 6 13.54 22.55 25.47
N TYR A 7 14.21 21.54 26.02
CA TYR A 7 15.11 20.66 25.24
C TYR A 7 14.56 19.25 25.07
N ILE A 8 13.96 18.66 26.10
CA ILE A 8 13.50 17.27 26.06
C ILE A 8 12.23 17.14 25.22
N ALA A 9 11.30 18.10 25.30
CA ALA A 9 10.10 18.06 24.47
C ALA A 9 10.42 18.17 22.96
N PRO A 10 11.22 19.14 22.49
CA PRO A 10 11.58 19.18 21.07
C PRO A 10 12.44 18.00 20.63
N LEU A 11 13.35 17.48 21.48
CA LEU A 11 14.11 16.27 21.17
C LEU A 11 13.18 15.06 20.97
N LEU A 12 12.19 14.87 21.85
CA LEU A 12 11.20 13.80 21.70
C LEU A 12 10.37 13.95 20.43
N VAL A 13 9.97 15.17 20.08
CA VAL A 13 9.24 15.42 18.83
C VAL A 13 10.07 14.98 17.63
N VAL A 14 11.37 15.31 17.60
CA VAL A 14 12.27 14.90 16.51
C VAL A 14 12.44 13.38 16.48
N ILE A 15 12.65 12.74 17.64
CA ILE A 15 12.79 11.27 17.72
C ILE A 15 11.52 10.58 17.21
N VAL A 16 10.35 10.99 17.70
CA VAL A 16 9.06 10.43 17.28
C VAL A 16 8.82 10.68 15.80
N PHE A 17 9.16 11.87 15.29
CA PHE A 17 9.04 12.20 13.88
C PHE A 17 9.90 11.29 12.99
N ILE A 18 11.16 11.05 13.36
CA ILE A 18 12.06 10.15 12.63
C ILE A 18 11.52 8.72 12.65
N ILE A 19 11.06 8.24 13.81
CA ILE A 19 10.46 6.90 13.93
C ILE A 19 9.21 6.80 13.05
N ALA A 20 8.34 7.82 13.08
CA ALA A 20 7.14 7.86 12.26
C ALA A 20 7.46 7.88 10.76
N LEU A 21 8.46 8.65 10.33
CA LEU A 21 8.94 8.65 8.94
C LEU A 21 9.43 7.26 8.53
N VAL A 22 10.29 6.64 9.33
CA VAL A 22 10.82 5.30 9.03
C VAL A 22 9.70 4.26 9.00
N ALA A 23 8.77 4.30 9.96
CA ALA A 23 7.63 3.38 10.01
C ALA A 23 6.70 3.53 8.79
N VAL A 24 6.39 4.77 8.39
CA VAL A 24 5.60 5.06 7.19
C VAL A 24 6.30 4.61 5.93
N SER A 25 7.59 4.87 5.78
CA SER A 25 8.37 4.42 4.63
C SER A 25 8.50 2.90 4.59
N ALA A 26 8.74 2.25 5.73
CA ALA A 26 8.87 0.79 5.83
C ALA A 26 7.55 0.06 5.56
N ARG A 27 6.41 0.66 5.95
CA ARG A 27 5.07 0.09 5.72
C ARG A 27 4.83 -0.26 4.24
N ILE A 28 5.30 0.59 3.32
CA ILE A 28 5.13 0.40 1.86
C ILE A 28 5.87 -0.85 1.36
N PHE A 29 6.99 -1.20 2.01
CA PHE A 29 7.79 -2.37 1.67
C PHE A 29 7.38 -3.63 2.45
N LEU A 30 6.35 -3.57 3.30
CA LEU A 30 5.90 -4.74 4.03
C LEU A 30 5.16 -5.68 3.06
N PRO A 31 5.40 -7.00 3.07
CA PRO A 31 4.77 -7.92 2.13
C PRO A 31 3.25 -7.82 2.08
N SER A 32 2.60 -7.42 3.18
CA SER A 32 1.16 -7.16 3.24
C SER A 32 0.69 -5.97 2.41
N ASP A 33 1.51 -4.94 2.20
CA ASP A 33 1.19 -3.77 1.37
C ASP A 33 1.34 -4.09 -0.13
N MET A 34 2.24 -5.03 -0.48
CA MET A 34 2.41 -5.56 -1.84
C MET A 34 1.58 -6.83 -2.13
N ALA A 35 0.89 -7.38 -1.13
CA ALA A 35 0.04 -8.57 -1.26
C ALA A 35 -1.37 -8.25 -1.78
N ALA A 36 -1.68 -6.99 -2.06
CA ALA A 36 -2.90 -6.65 -2.79
C ALA A 36 -2.83 -7.31 -4.17
N PRO A 37 -3.70 -8.30 -4.48
CA PRO A 37 -3.70 -8.96 -5.77
C PRO A 37 -3.82 -7.89 -6.86
N ALA A 38 -2.91 -7.92 -7.83
CA ALA A 38 -3.04 -7.08 -9.00
C ALA A 38 -4.47 -7.27 -9.57
N PRO A 39 -5.19 -6.20 -9.93
CA PRO A 39 -6.47 -6.33 -10.60
C PRO A 39 -6.29 -7.19 -11.86
N ILE A 40 -6.62 -8.46 -11.74
CA ILE A 40 -6.89 -9.32 -12.88
C ILE A 40 -8.32 -9.01 -13.28
N GLU A 41 -8.49 -7.90 -14.00
CA GLU A 41 -9.48 -7.98 -15.06
C GLU A 41 -9.00 -9.15 -15.92
N GLU A 42 -9.70 -10.28 -15.81
CA GLU A 42 -9.75 -11.27 -16.86
C GLU A 42 -10.20 -10.46 -18.09
N VAL A 43 -9.22 -9.95 -18.86
CA VAL A 43 -9.47 -9.48 -20.22
C VAL A 43 -10.19 -10.64 -20.85
N GLY A 44 -11.51 -10.50 -21.00
CA GLY A 44 -12.41 -11.55 -21.43
C GLY A 44 -12.03 -12.00 -22.83
N VAL A 45 -11.02 -12.88 -22.91
CA VAL A 45 -10.81 -13.81 -24.00
C VAL A 45 -11.62 -15.05 -23.61
N GLY A 46 -12.93 -14.86 -23.57
CA GLY A 46 -13.92 -15.88 -23.26
C GLY A 46 -14.99 -15.85 -24.33
N SER A 47 -14.74 -16.58 -25.42
CA SER A 47 -15.70 -17.18 -26.34
C SER A 47 -17.14 -16.65 -26.30
N GLY A 48 -17.38 -15.54 -26.99
CA GLY A 48 -18.66 -15.29 -27.65
C GLY A 48 -18.70 -16.13 -28.92
N GLU A 49 -19.10 -17.39 -28.74
CA GLU A 49 -19.60 -18.34 -29.73
C GLU A 49 -19.47 -17.92 -31.20
N LEU A 50 -18.43 -18.45 -31.84
CA LEU A 50 -18.48 -18.88 -33.24
C LEU A 50 -19.59 -19.92 -33.39
N GLY A 51 -20.84 -19.48 -33.35
CA GLY A 51 -22.04 -20.25 -33.66
C GLY A 51 -22.51 -19.98 -35.09
N VAL A 52 -21.66 -20.33 -36.07
CA VAL A 52 -22.10 -20.49 -37.47
C VAL A 52 -22.38 -21.98 -37.70
N GLY A 53 -23.65 -22.31 -37.95
CA GLY A 53 -24.15 -23.63 -38.37
C GLY A 53 -25.69 -23.55 -38.34
N ILE A 54 -26.39 -23.18 -39.41
CA ILE A 54 -26.71 -23.99 -40.60
C ILE A 54 -27.31 -25.36 -40.21
N GLY A 55 -28.62 -25.52 -40.48
CA GLY A 55 -29.26 -26.82 -40.75
C GLY A 55 -30.27 -27.31 -39.70
N GLY A 56 -31.55 -27.37 -40.09
CA GLY A 56 -32.62 -28.04 -39.35
C GLY A 56 -33.99 -27.42 -39.58
#